data_AF-A0A1G4PEZ0-F1
#
_entry.id   AF-A0A1G4PEZ0-F1
#
_cell.length_a   1.000
_cell.length_b   1.000
_cell.length_c   1.000
_cell.angle_alpha   90.00
_cell.angle_beta   90.00
_cell.angle_gamma   90.00
#
_symmetry.space_group_name_H-M   'P 1'
#
loop_
_entity.id
_entity.type
_entity.pdbx_description
1 polymer ?
#
loop_
_entity_poly.entity_id
_entity_poly.type
_entity_poly.pdbx_seq_one_letter_code
_entity_poly.pdbx_strand_id
1 'polypeptide(L)' 'MRKVRCNLKAILEERGMEQKELAQITGIREATISELCRDINKMFPRTVIDKIADALQIDDINLLISIQDEKDGSRSE' A
#
# COMPACT_ATOMS: atom_id res chain seq x y z
N MET A 1 4.50 13.47 15.51
CA MET A 1 5.70 13.09 14.73
C MET A 1 5.21 12.63 13.38
N ARG A 2 5.92 12.94 12.28
CA ARG A 2 5.49 12.51 10.94
C ARG A 2 5.81 11.03 10.72
N LYS A 3 4.85 10.27 10.21
CA LYS A 3 4.98 8.84 9.88
C LYS A 3 4.59 8.59 8.44
N VAL A 4 5.35 7.74 7.76
CA VAL A 4 5.02 7.21 6.44
C VAL A 4 3.92 6.14 6.61
N ARG A 5 2.92 6.14 5.74
CA ARG A 5 1.79 5.21 5.72
C ARG A 5 1.60 4.63 4.33
N CYS A 6 1.29 3.34 4.26
CA CYS A 6 0.85 2.66 3.05
C CYS A 6 -0.68 2.64 2.97
N ASN A 7 -1.21 3.07 1.82
CA ASN A 7 -2.65 3.09 1.54
C ASN A 7 -3.11 1.90 0.70
N LEU A 8 -2.24 0.90 0.46
CA LEU A 8 -2.51 -0.20 -0.47
C LEU A 8 -3.82 -0.94 -0.17
N LYS A 9 -4.13 -1.15 1.11
CA LYS A 9 -5.37 -1.81 1.53
C LYS A 9 -6.61 -1.09 1.03
N ALA A 10 -6.67 0.23 1.22
CA ALA A 10 -7.82 1.03 0.80
C ALA A 10 -7.98 1.01 -0.73
N ILE A 11 -6.86 1.08 -1.47
CA ILE A 11 -6.88 1.00 -2.94
C ILE A 11 -7.44 -0.34 -3.42
N LEU A 12 -7.05 -1.46 -2.77
CA LEU A 12 -7.57 -2.78 -3.10
C LEU A 12 -9.06 -2.92 -2.80
N GLU A 13 -9.51 -2.42 -1.65
CA GLU A 13 -10.92 -2.42 -1.25
C GLU A 13 -11.79 -1.59 -2.21
N GLU A 14 -11.34 -0.38 -2.59
CA GLU A 14 -12.04 0.47 -3.55
C GLU A 14 -12.18 -0.18 -4.93
N ARG A 15 -11.19 -0.99 -5.32
CA ARG A 15 -11.15 -1.68 -6.61
C ARG A 15 -11.76 -3.08 -6.57
N GLY A 16 -12.22 -3.55 -5.40
CA GLY A 16 -12.72 -4.91 -5.21
C GLY A 16 -11.70 -6.00 -5.56
N MET A 17 -10.40 -5.72 -5.40
CA MET A 17 -9.29 -6.61 -5.77
C MET A 17 -8.74 -7.31 -4.52
N GLU A 18 -8.51 -8.62 -4.63
CA GLU A 18 -7.90 -9.38 -3.54
C GLU A 18 -6.36 -9.28 -3.52
N GLN A 19 -5.74 -9.43 -2.34
CA GLN A 19 -4.28 -9.42 -2.21
C GLN A 19 -3.60 -10.52 -3.05
N LYS A 20 -4.22 -11.69 -3.13
CA LYS A 20 -3.73 -12.83 -3.93
C LYS A 20 -3.69 -12.50 -5.43
N GLU A 21 -4.67 -11.73 -5.91
CA GLU A 21 -4.75 -11.33 -7.32
C GLU A 21 -3.66 -10.33 -7.65
N LEU A 22 -3.47 -9.32 -6.78
CA LEU A 22 -2.36 -8.38 -6.94
C LEU A 22 -1.01 -9.11 -6.93
N ALA A 23 -0.80 -10.04 -6.00
CA ALA A 23 0.43 -10.84 -5.92
C ALA A 23 0.71 -11.62 -7.22
N GLN A 24 -0.32 -12.19 -7.85
CA GLN A 24 -0.22 -12.87 -9.14
C GLN A 24 0.14 -11.91 -10.28
N ILE A 25 -0.54 -10.76 -10.37
CA ILE A 25 -0.33 -9.77 -11.43
C ILE A 25 1.07 -9.15 -11.33
N THR A 26 1.53 -8.80 -10.13
CA THR A 26 2.83 -8.14 -9.93
C THR A 26 4.00 -9.13 -9.83
N GLY A 27 3.70 -10.42 -9.61
CA GLY A 27 4.69 -11.43 -9.22
C GLY A 27 5.41 -11.10 -7.91
N ILE A 28 4.75 -10.37 -7.01
CA ILE A 28 5.27 -10.05 -5.67
C ILE A 28 4.75 -11.15 -4.73
N ARG A 29 5.55 -11.54 -3.73
CA ARG A 29 5.10 -12.52 -2.74
C ARG A 29 3.87 -11.99 -2.02
N GLU A 30 2.85 -12.82 -1.88
CA GLU A 30 1.61 -12.47 -1.18
C GLU A 30 1.88 -11.96 0.25
N ALA A 31 2.85 -12.54 0.95
CA ALA A 31 3.29 -12.05 2.26
C ALA A 31 3.74 -10.58 2.25
N THR A 32 4.46 -10.16 1.21
CA THR A 32 4.90 -8.76 1.06
C THR A 32 3.71 -7.83 0.76
N ILE A 33 2.76 -8.26 -0.08
CA ILE A 33 1.52 -7.52 -0.31
C ILE A 33 0.71 -7.39 0.99
N SER A 34 0.65 -8.46 1.79
CA SER A 34 -0.03 -8.47 3.08
C SER A 34 0.62 -7.51 4.09
N GLU A 35 1.95 -7.48 4.16
CA GLU A 35 2.70 -6.53 4.99
C GLU A 35 2.43 -5.07 4.61
N LEU A 36 2.37 -4.77 3.31
CA LEU A 36 2.04 -3.44 2.78
C LEU A 36 0.60 -3.06 3.12
N CYS A 37 -0.36 -3.97 2.93
CA CYS A 37 -1.77 -3.73 3.28
C CYS A 37 -1.97 -3.50 4.79
N ARG A 38 -1.13 -4.12 5.62
CA ARG A 38 -1.15 -3.95 7.07
C ARG A 38 -0.32 -2.76 7.56
N ASP A 39 0.38 -2.07 6.67
CA ASP A 39 1.27 -0.94 6.98
C ASP A 39 2.32 -1.28 8.06
N ILE A 40 2.85 -2.51 8.01
CA ILE A 40 3.92 -3.00 8.92
C ILE A 40 5.27 -3.16 8.22
N ASN A 41 5.33 -2.88 6.91
CA ASN A 41 6.56 -2.98 6.14
C ASN A 41 7.57 -1.92 6.59
N LYS A 42 8.85 -2.29 6.65
CA LYS A 42 9.94 -1.38 7.06
C LYS A 42 10.52 -0.56 5.92
N MET A 43 10.29 -1.00 4.69
CA MET A 43 10.86 -0.40 3.49
C MET A 43 9.90 -0.52 2.31
N PHE A 44 10.07 0.37 1.34
CA PHE A 44 9.41 0.30 0.05
C PHE A 44 10.50 0.19 -1.04
N PRO A 45 10.87 -1.02 -1.45
CA PRO A 45 11.79 -1.20 -2.56
C PRO A 45 11.20 -0.57 -3.83
N ARG A 46 12.02 0.13 -4.61
CA ARG A 46 11.56 0.80 -5.85
C ARG A 46 10.84 -0.17 -6.79
N THR A 47 11.39 -1.37 -6.94
CA THR A 47 10.81 -2.45 -7.78
C THR A 47 9.43 -2.89 -7.33
N VAL A 48 9.11 -2.81 -6.03
CA VAL A 48 7.79 -3.12 -5.49
C VAL A 48 6.81 -1.99 -5.81
N ILE A 49 7.24 -0.74 -5.62
CA ILE A 49 6.44 0.44 -5.98
C ILE A 49 6.14 0.44 -7.47
N ASP A 50 7.16 0.29 -8.32
CA ASP A 50 7.03 0.29 -9.79
C ASP A 50 6.00 -0.76 -10.24
N LYS A 51 6.12 -2.01 -9.75
CA LYS A 51 5.20 -3.09 -10.10
C LYS A 51 3.76 -2.86 -9.63
N ILE A 52 3.57 -2.33 -8.42
CA ILE A 52 2.24 -2.03 -7.89
C ILE A 52 1.64 -0.85 -8.66
N ALA A 53 2.44 0.16 -8.98
CA ALA A 53 2.02 1.32 -9.75
C ALA A 53 1.56 0.90 -11.15
N ASP A 54 2.32 0.06 -11.85
CA ASP A 54 1.95 -0.47 -13.16
C ASP A 54 0.67 -1.33 -13.09
N ALA A 55 0.60 -2.26 -12.13
CA ALA A 55 -0.55 -3.17 -11.99
C ALA A 55 -1.84 -2.45 -11.62
N LEU A 56 -1.74 -1.37 -10.84
CA LEU A 56 -2.88 -0.57 -10.40
C LEU A 56 -3.04 0.72 -11.22
N GLN A 57 -2.26 0.95 -12.27
CA GLN A 57 -2.32 2.19 -13.06
C GLN A 57 -2.30 3.45 -12.17
N ILE A 58 -1.32 3.52 -11.27
CA ILE A 58 -1.13 4.64 -10.34
C ILE A 58 0.02 5.51 -10.87
N ASP A 59 -0.33 6.74 -11.27
CA ASP A 59 0.65 7.73 -11.73
C ASP A 59 1.12 8.68 -10.62
N ASP A 60 0.44 8.70 -9.47
CA ASP A 60 0.77 9.53 -8.31
C ASP A 60 1.10 8.67 -7.08
N ILE A 61 2.35 8.74 -6.62
CA ILE A 61 2.83 8.02 -5.44
C ILE A 61 2.05 8.38 -4.17
N ASN A 62 1.46 9.58 -4.08
CA ASN A 62 0.68 10.00 -2.92
C ASN A 62 -0.59 9.14 -2.71
N LEU A 63 -1.09 8.50 -3.77
CA LEU A 63 -2.19 7.54 -3.66
C LEU A 63 -1.76 6.31 -2.86
N LEU A 64 -0.54 5.82 -3.08
CA LEU A 64 0.00 4.61 -2.44
C LEU A 64 0.68 4.88 -1.09
N ILE A 65 1.40 5.99 -0.97
CA ILE A 65 2.25 6.32 0.17
C ILE A 65 1.94 7.74 0.63
N SER A 66 1.63 7.91 1.92
CA SER A 66 1.37 9.22 2.51
C SER A 66 2.23 9.48 3.74
N ILE A 67 2.40 10.75 4.10
CA ILE A 67 3.04 11.17 5.35
C ILE A 67 1.99 11.82 6.24
N GLN A 68 1.71 11.19 7.38
CA GLN A 68 0.68 11.64 8.33
C GLN A 68 1.30 12.09 9.65
N ASP A 69 0.63 12.99 10.38
CA ASP A 69 1.05 13.33 11.74
C ASP A 69 0.45 12.33 12.73
N GLU A 70 1.27 11.81 13.64
CA GLU A 70 0.88 10.80 14.62
C GLU A 70 -0.23 11.26 15.59
N LYS A 71 -0.54 12.56 15.64
CA LYS A 71 -1.66 13.10 16.44
C LYS A 71 -3.04 12.75 15.89
N ASP A 72 -3.14 12.20 14.68
CA ASP A 72 -4.42 11.84 14.03
C ASP A 72 -4.89 10.40 14.35
N GLY A 73 -4.23 9.73 15.30
CA GLY A 73 -4.58 8.36 15.73
C GLY A 73 -5.73 8.24 16.74
N SER A 74 -6.44 9.34 17.07
CA SER A 74 -7.59 9.33 17.97
C SER A 74 -8.85 9.85 17.28
N ARG A 75 -9.19 9.23 16.13
CA ARG A 75 -10.56 9.18 15.63
C ARG A 75 -10.85 7.75 15.18
N SER A 76 -11.15 6.92 16.17
CA SER A 76 -12.09 5.82 16.00
C SER A 76 -13.30 6.22 16.83
N GLU A 77 -14.39 6.56 16.15
CA GLU A 77 -15.76 6.50 16.71
C GLU A 77 -16.12 5.05 17.06
#